data_AF-A0A554VXT0-F1
#
_entry.id   AF-A0A554VXT0-F1
#
_cell.length_a   1.000
_cell.length_b   1.000
_cell.length_c   1.000
_cell.angle_alpha   90.00
_cell.angle_beta   90.00
_cell.angle_gamma   90.00
#
_symmetry.space_group_name_H-M   'P 1'
#
loop_
_entity.id
_entity.type
_entity.pdbx_description
1 polymer ?
#
loop_
_entity_poly.entity_id
_entity_poly.type
_entity_poly.pdbx_seq_one_letter_code
_entity_poly.pdbx_strand_id
1 'polypeptide(L)'
;MTDEPNTWHERHKASLTRGQRAADLMRNGMGSWPFVGGFIGFMLVWAAVNTWALASRAWDPYPYILLNLFLSMLAGLQGAILLIAAKRQDAIAGVMAQHDYATNLKSKEEIERLMDVNRQQLEILRELQQLAGHGHHDVGATTGA
;
A
#
# COMPACT_ATOMS: atom_id res chain seq x y z
N MET A 1 26.02 9.33 -22.35
CA MET A 1 24.58 9.01 -22.33
C MET A 1 24.32 8.39 -20.98
N THR A 2 24.02 9.22 -19.99
CA THR A 2 23.77 8.79 -18.61
C THR A 2 22.31 8.39 -18.53
N ASP A 3 22.06 7.10 -18.34
CA ASP A 3 20.71 6.55 -18.14
C ASP A 3 20.07 7.22 -16.93
N GLU A 4 19.16 8.15 -17.20
CA GLU A 4 18.31 8.76 -16.19
C GLU A 4 17.32 7.69 -15.71
N PRO A 5 17.27 7.35 -14.40
CA PRO A 5 16.38 6.29 -13.93
C PRO A 5 14.92 6.72 -14.10
N ASN A 6 14.27 6.09 -15.09
CA ASN A 6 12.96 6.41 -15.65
C ASN A 6 11.77 6.00 -14.75
N THR A 7 12.01 5.45 -13.56
CA THR A 7 10.91 5.07 -12.64
C THR A 7 11.17 5.51 -11.21
N TRP A 8 10.14 6.05 -10.54
CA TRP A 8 10.21 6.48 -9.13
C TRP A 8 10.55 5.31 -8.19
N HIS A 9 10.22 4.08 -8.60
CA HIS A 9 10.52 2.84 -7.91
C HIS A 9 12.03 2.56 -7.78
N GLU A 10 12.84 2.92 -8.78
CA GLU A 10 14.29 2.70 -8.74
C GLU A 10 15.02 3.72 -7.87
N ARG A 11 14.58 4.99 -7.89
CA ARG A 11 15.12 6.03 -7.00
C ARG A 11 14.84 5.73 -5.52
N HIS A 12 13.71 5.11 -5.20
CA HIS A 12 13.36 4.67 -3.84
C HIS A 12 14.13 3.42 -3.35
N LYS A 13 14.66 2.60 -4.26
CA LYS A 13 15.54 1.49 -3.90
C LYS A 13 16.98 1.93 -3.66
N ALA A 14 17.43 3.00 -4.32
CA ALA A 14 18.81 3.48 -4.24
C ALA A 14 19.15 4.23 -2.95
N SER A 15 18.16 4.73 -2.21
CA SER A 15 18.34 5.38 -0.89
C SER A 15 18.15 4.43 0.30
N LEU A 16 18.13 3.11 0.07
CA LEU A 16 18.09 2.13 1.15
C LEU A 16 19.44 2.09 1.86
N THR A 17 19.52 2.72 3.02
CA THR A 17 20.59 2.43 3.97
C THR A 17 20.57 0.92 4.29
N ARG A 18 21.75 0.30 4.46
CA ARG A 18 21.88 -1.15 4.69
C ARG A 18 20.97 -1.65 5.82
N GLY A 19 20.71 -0.82 6.84
CA GLY A 19 19.79 -1.10 7.94
C GLY A 19 18.31 -1.22 7.53
N GLN A 20 17.83 -0.40 6.58
CA GLN A 20 16.44 -0.47 6.12
C GLN A 20 16.17 -1.72 5.29
N ARG A 21 17.16 -2.17 4.51
CA ARG A 21 17.07 -3.43 3.74
C ARG A 21 17.10 -4.66 4.66
N ALA A 22 17.88 -4.61 5.73
CA ALA A 22 17.89 -5.65 6.77
C ALA A 22 16.57 -5.70 7.56
N ALA A 23 16.00 -4.54 7.91
CA ALA A 23 14.72 -4.44 8.60
C ALA A 23 13.55 -5.00 7.77
N ASP A 24 13.49 -4.69 6.46
CA ASP A 24 12.46 -5.24 5.57
C ASP A 24 12.60 -6.76 5.40
N LEU A 25 13.84 -7.28 5.31
CA LEU A 25 14.10 -8.72 5.23
C LEU A 25 13.73 -9.45 6.53
N MET A 26 14.07 -8.87 7.69
CA MET A 26 13.67 -9.38 8.99
C MET A 26 12.14 -9.34 9.19
N ARG A 27 11.47 -8.26 8.75
CA ARG A 27 10.00 -8.14 8.84
C ARG A 27 9.30 -9.22 8.01
N ASN A 28 9.73 -9.44 6.78
CA ASN A 28 9.16 -10.48 5.92
C ASN A 28 9.47 -11.91 6.43
N GLY A 29 10.66 -12.13 7.02
CA GLY A 29 11.04 -13.43 7.58
C GLY A 29 10.33 -13.79 8.89
N MET A 30 10.18 -12.80 9.78
CA MET A 30 9.60 -12.98 11.12
C MET A 30 8.07 -13.16 11.10
N GLY A 31 7.39 -12.72 10.04
CA GLY A 31 5.95 -12.92 9.84
C GLY A 31 5.56 -14.27 9.23
N SER A 32 6.53 -15.14 8.93
CA SER A 32 6.25 -16.44 8.31
C SER A 32 5.82 -17.50 9.34
N TRP A 33 4.74 -18.21 9.04
CA TRP A 33 4.24 -19.35 9.85
C TRP A 33 5.30 -20.40 10.23
N PRO A 34 6.27 -20.79 9.36
CA PRO A 34 7.32 -21.73 9.76
C PRO A 34 8.34 -21.16 10.77
N PHE A 35 8.56 -19.84 10.79
CA PHE A 35 9.48 -19.20 11.75
C PHE A 35 8.93 -19.28 13.18
N VAL A 36 7.63 -19.07 13.35
CA VAL A 36 6.94 -19.21 14.65
C VAL A 36 7.06 -20.64 15.18
N GLY A 37 6.85 -21.65 14.32
CA GLY A 37 7.01 -23.05 14.68
C GLY A 37 8.45 -23.42 15.10
N GLY A 38 9.45 -22.92 14.36
CA GLY A 38 10.87 -23.11 14.71
C GLY A 38 11.26 -22.44 16.03
N PHE A 39 10.73 -21.24 16.30
CA PHE A 39 10.99 -20.50 17.53
C PHE A 39 10.40 -21.21 18.76
N ILE A 40 9.16 -21.71 18.65
CA ILE A 40 8.51 -22.52 19.70
C ILE A 40 9.28 -23.82 19.92
N GLY A 41 9.69 -24.51 18.85
CA GLY A 41 10.51 -25.71 18.93
C GLY A 41 11.85 -25.46 19.63
N PHE A 42 12.55 -24.38 19.26
CA PHE A 42 13.81 -23.98 19.90
C PHE A 42 13.62 -23.67 21.39
N MET A 43 12.56 -22.95 21.76
CA MET A 43 12.20 -22.69 23.16
C MET A 43 11.99 -23.98 23.95
N LEU A 44 11.26 -24.95 23.39
CA LEU A 44 11.02 -26.24 24.05
C LEU A 44 12.30 -27.07 24.19
N VAL A 45 13.14 -27.10 23.15
CA VAL A 45 14.45 -27.78 23.19
C VAL A 45 15.37 -27.13 24.21
N TRP A 46 15.43 -25.80 24.25
CA TRP A 46 16.26 -25.06 25.20
C TRP A 46 15.79 -25.28 26.64
N ALA A 47 14.47 -25.24 26.88
CA ALA A 47 13.89 -25.55 28.18
C ALA A 47 14.21 -27.00 28.61
N ALA A 48 14.14 -27.97 27.68
CA ALA A 48 14.45 -29.36 27.95
C ALA A 48 15.95 -29.57 28.27
N VAL A 49 16.85 -28.97 27.49
CA VAL A 49 18.31 -29.00 27.72
C VAL A 49 18.66 -28.36 29.06
N ASN A 50 18.07 -27.21 29.38
CA ASN A 50 18.33 -26.51 30.64
C ASN A 50 17.76 -27.28 31.85
N THR A 51 16.59 -27.92 31.69
CA THR A 51 16.01 -28.81 32.72
C THR A 51 16.86 -30.07 32.93
N TRP A 52 17.43 -30.65 31.87
CA TRP A 52 18.32 -31.80 31.98
C TRP A 52 19.68 -31.41 32.60
N ALA A 53 20.19 -30.21 32.30
CA ALA A 53 21.37 -29.64 32.95
C ALA A 53 21.13 -29.30 34.44
N LEU A 54 19.89 -28.99 34.82
CA LEU A 54 19.46 -28.77 36.21
C LEU A 54 19.70 -30.00 37.09
N ALA A 55 19.72 -31.21 36.52
CA ALA A 55 20.03 -32.44 37.24
C ALA A 55 21.52 -32.54 37.64
N SER A 56 22.43 -31.77 37.02
CA SER A 56 23.88 -31.88 37.23
C SER A 56 24.51 -30.64 37.90
N ARG A 57 24.02 -29.43 37.60
CA ARG A 57 24.43 -28.18 38.28
C ARG A 57 23.51 -27.06 37.81
N ALA A 58 22.81 -26.41 38.74
CA ALA A 58 21.81 -25.40 38.42
C ALA A 58 22.47 -24.14 37.81
N TRP A 59 22.62 -24.11 36.49
CA TRP A 59 23.19 -22.98 35.76
C TRP A 59 22.17 -21.86 35.54
N ASP A 60 20.85 -22.17 35.50
CA ASP A 60 19.75 -21.19 35.48
C ASP A 60 18.46 -21.80 36.09
N PRO A 61 18.24 -21.68 37.42
CA PRO A 61 17.04 -22.18 38.12
C PRO A 61 15.77 -21.41 37.74
N TYR A 62 14.60 -22.02 37.98
CA TYR A 62 13.31 -21.36 37.77
C TYR A 62 13.17 -20.09 38.66
N PRO A 63 12.75 -18.93 38.14
CA PRO A 63 12.30 -18.62 36.77
C PRO A 63 13.47 -18.22 35.86
N TYR A 64 13.61 -18.86 34.69
CA TYR A 64 14.72 -18.68 33.72
C TYR A 64 15.02 -17.21 33.41
N ILE A 65 15.93 -16.60 34.17
CA ILE A 65 16.05 -15.13 34.21
C ILE A 65 16.76 -14.63 32.96
N LEU A 66 17.72 -15.40 32.45
CA LEU A 66 18.48 -15.08 31.24
C LEU A 66 17.64 -15.27 29.98
N LEU A 67 16.83 -16.33 29.93
CA LEU A 67 15.90 -16.57 28.82
C LEU A 67 14.85 -15.45 28.76
N ASN A 68 14.27 -15.10 29.90
CA ASN A 68 13.26 -14.05 29.94
C ASN A 68 13.84 -12.67 29.58
N LEU A 69 15.07 -12.36 30.03
CA LEU A 69 15.77 -11.14 29.65
C LEU A 69 16.04 -11.09 28.13
N PHE A 70 16.52 -12.19 27.56
CA PHE A 70 16.79 -12.29 26.12
C PHE A 70 15.51 -12.14 25.29
N LEU A 71 14.43 -12.80 25.70
CA LEU A 71 13.10 -12.65 25.09
C LEU A 71 12.58 -11.21 25.15
N SER A 72 12.73 -10.55 26.30
CA SER A 72 12.28 -9.17 26.49
C SER A 72 13.05 -8.21 25.58
N MET A 73 14.37 -8.39 25.45
CA MET A 73 15.20 -7.62 24.52
C MET A 73 14.81 -7.89 23.06
N LEU A 74 14.55 -9.15 22.70
CA LEU A 74 14.06 -9.53 21.37
C LEU A 74 12.73 -8.85 21.06
N ALA A 75 11.77 -8.90 21.96
CA ALA A 75 10.47 -8.25 21.79
C ALA A 75 10.61 -6.72 21.64
N GLY A 76 11.48 -6.09 22.43
CA GLY A 76 11.78 -4.66 22.29
C GLY A 76 12.39 -4.30 20.94
N LEU A 77 13.36 -5.09 20.46
CA LEU A 77 13.97 -4.92 19.15
C LEU A 77 12.94 -5.13 18.02
N GLN A 78 12.06 -6.12 18.15
CA GLN A 78 10.96 -6.37 17.21
C GLN A 78 10.01 -5.17 17.12
N GLY A 79 9.59 -4.62 18.27
CA GLY A 79 8.74 -3.43 18.32
C GLY A 79 9.39 -2.20 17.68
N ALA A 80 10.69 -1.98 17.91
CA ALA A 80 11.43 -0.89 17.30
C ALA A 80 11.53 -1.04 15.77
N ILE A 81 11.83 -2.24 15.27
CA ILE A 81 11.87 -2.54 13.83
C ILE A 81 10.49 -2.32 13.21
N LEU A 82 9.42 -2.75 13.88
CA LEU A 82 8.05 -2.55 13.43
C LEU A 82 7.72 -1.05 13.30
N LEU A 83 8.10 -0.24 14.30
CA LEU A 83 7.88 1.21 14.29
C LEU A 83 8.65 1.92 13.18
N ILE A 84 9.90 1.52 12.94
CA ILE A 84 10.72 2.04 11.83
C ILE A 84 10.09 1.68 10.48
N ALA A 85 9.63 0.44 10.32
CA ALA A 85 8.96 -0.01 9.12
C ALA A 85 7.63 0.74 8.89
N ALA A 86 6.84 0.94 9.95
CA ALA A 86 5.58 1.69 9.91
C ALA A 86 5.80 3.14 9.48
N LYS A 87 6.72 3.86 10.13
CA LYS A 87 7.05 5.25 9.78
C LYS A 87 7.41 5.42 8.30
N ARG A 88 8.10 4.44 7.71
CA ARG A 88 8.43 4.44 6.29
C ARG A 88 7.20 4.20 5.40
N GLN A 89 6.35 3.24 5.75
CA GLN A 89 5.12 2.99 4.99
C GLN A 89 4.19 4.20 5.01
N ASP A 90 4.07 4.88 6.14
CA ASP A 90 3.25 6.10 6.28
C ASP A 90 3.77 7.24 5.39
N ALA A 91 5.09 7.42 5.33
CA ALA A 91 5.70 8.43 4.44
C ALA A 91 5.41 8.14 2.95
N ILE A 92 5.51 6.89 2.53
CA ILE A 92 5.20 6.46 1.15
C ILE A 92 3.71 6.65 0.87
N ALA A 93 2.84 6.25 1.81
CA ALA A 93 1.40 6.41 1.69
C ALA A 93 0.99 7.88 1.57
N GLY A 94 1.65 8.79 2.31
CA GLY A 94 1.41 10.22 2.23
C GLY A 94 1.74 10.81 0.84
N VAL A 95 2.87 10.42 0.25
CA VAL A 95 3.24 10.84 -1.11
C VAL A 95 2.28 10.28 -2.16
N MET A 96 1.91 9.00 -2.02
CA MET A 96 0.95 8.36 -2.93
C MET A 96 -0.41 9.05 -2.87
N ALA A 97 -0.90 9.38 -1.66
CA ALA A 97 -2.16 10.07 -1.47
C ALA A 97 -2.19 11.47 -2.13
N GLN A 98 -1.06 12.20 -2.10
CA GLN A 98 -0.96 13.49 -2.81
C GLN A 98 -1.02 13.31 -4.33
N HIS A 99 -0.33 12.30 -4.85
CA HIS A 99 -0.35 12.00 -6.29
C HIS A 99 -1.75 11.55 -6.75
N ASP A 100 -2.40 10.69 -5.98
CA ASP A 100 -3.76 10.23 -6.23
C ASP A 100 -4.75 11.40 -6.18
N TYR A 101 -4.59 12.31 -5.22
CA TYR A 101 -5.40 13.53 -5.14
C TYR A 101 -5.25 14.41 -6.39
N ALA A 102 -4.01 14.66 -6.82
CA ALA A 102 -3.75 15.46 -8.02
C ALA A 102 -4.29 14.81 -9.30
N THR A 103 -4.16 13.49 -9.41
CA THR A 103 -4.70 12.73 -10.54
C THR A 103 -6.22 12.79 -10.55
N ASN A 104 -6.86 12.59 -9.40
CA ASN A 104 -8.31 12.66 -9.26
C ASN A 104 -8.85 14.06 -9.60
N LEU A 105 -8.15 15.13 -9.21
CA LEU A 105 -8.53 16.49 -9.59
C LEU A 105 -8.49 16.70 -11.12
N LYS A 106 -7.42 16.23 -11.78
CA LYS A 106 -7.33 16.27 -13.25
C LYS A 106 -8.43 15.44 -13.91
N SER A 107 -8.72 14.24 -13.40
CA SER A 107 -9.82 13.42 -13.91
C SER A 107 -11.17 14.11 -13.72
N LYS A 108 -11.39 14.83 -12.62
CA LYS A 108 -12.60 15.65 -12.44
C LYS A 108 -12.72 16.73 -13.49
N GLU A 109 -11.65 17.49 -13.74
CA GLU A 109 -11.65 18.53 -14.80
C GLU A 109 -11.94 17.94 -16.18
N GLU A 110 -11.37 16.77 -16.49
CA GLU A 110 -11.62 16.08 -17.76
C GLU A 110 -13.07 15.60 -17.88
N ILE A 111 -13.64 15.05 -16.81
CA ILE A 111 -15.05 14.66 -16.75
C ILE A 111 -15.96 15.89 -16.94
N GLU A 112 -15.65 17.02 -16.30
CA GLU A 112 -16.39 18.28 -16.48
C GLU A 112 -16.38 18.74 -17.94
N ARG A 113 -15.22 18.73 -18.60
CA ARG A 113 -15.12 19.05 -20.03
C ARG A 113 -15.93 18.10 -20.90
N LEU A 114 -15.91 16.80 -20.60
CA LEU A 114 -16.71 15.81 -21.32
C LEU A 114 -18.21 16.03 -21.13
N MET A 115 -18.64 16.40 -19.93
CA MET A 115 -20.05 16.75 -19.64
C MET A 115 -20.48 18.00 -20.40
N ASP A 116 -19.62 19.01 -20.53
CA ASP A 116 -19.92 20.23 -21.28
C ASP A 116 -20.09 19.94 -22.77
N VAL A 117 -19.18 19.16 -23.36
CA VAL A 117 -19.30 18.71 -24.76
C VAL A 117 -20.57 17.90 -24.96
N ASN A 118 -20.90 16.99 -24.04
CA ASN A 118 -22.13 16.20 -24.13
C ASN A 118 -23.38 17.08 -24.06
N ARG A 119 -23.38 18.10 -23.19
CA ARG A 119 -24.48 19.07 -23.09
C ARG A 119 -24.65 19.87 -24.38
N GLN A 120 -23.56 20.34 -24.99
CA GLN A 120 -23.58 21.01 -26.29
C GLN A 120 -24.15 20.10 -27.39
N GLN A 121 -23.72 18.83 -27.43
CA GLN A 121 -24.27 17.86 -28.39
C GLN A 121 -25.78 17.67 -28.24
N LEU A 122 -26.27 17.61 -26.99
CA LEU A 122 -27.71 17.49 -26.71
C LEU A 122 -28.49 18.75 -27.13
N GLU A 123 -27.91 19.94 -27.00
CA GLU A 123 -28.52 21.18 -27.48
C GLU A 123 -28.65 21.20 -29.01
N ILE A 124 -27.57 20.88 -29.73
CA ILE A 124 -27.58 20.78 -31.20
C ILE A 124 -28.63 19.76 -31.67
N LEU A 125 -28.70 18.59 -31.02
CA LEU A 125 -29.72 17.58 -31.35
C LEU A 125 -31.14 18.09 -31.16
N ARG A 126 -31.41 18.88 -30.11
CA ARG A 126 -32.73 19.50 -29.89
C ARG A 126 -33.05 20.54 -30.96
N GLU A 127 -32.10 21.38 -31.34
CA GLU A 127 -32.28 22.37 -32.40
C GLU A 127 -32.62 21.69 -33.73
N LEU A 128 -31.88 20.64 -34.10
CA LEU A 128 -32.15 19.86 -35.32
C LEU A 128 -33.55 19.23 -35.30
N GLN A 129 -33.98 18.68 -34.17
CA GLN A 129 -35.34 18.15 -34.01
C GLN A 129 -36.41 19.23 -34.15
N GLN A 130 -36.18 20.43 -33.62
CA GLN A 130 -37.12 21.55 -33.75
C GLN A 130 -37.23 22.04 -35.20
N LEU A 131 -36.10 22.13 -35.93
CA LEU A 131 -36.07 22.48 -37.34
C LEU A 131 -36.78 21.44 -38.21
N ALA A 132 -36.50 20.16 -37.98
CA ALA A 132 -37.17 19.07 -38.67
C ALA A 132 -38.69 19.05 -38.40
N GLY A 133 -39.11 19.36 -37.16
CA GLY A 133 -40.52 19.48 -36.79
C GLY A 133 -41.24 20.66 -37.46
N HIS A 134 -40.58 21.82 -37.57
CA HIS A 134 -41.13 22.98 -38.30
C HIS A 134 -41.26 22.72 -39.80
N GLY A 135 -40.26 22.10 -40.43
CA GLY A 135 -40.30 21.78 -41.86
C GLY A 135 -41.44 20.82 -42.23
N HIS A 136 -41.89 19.96 -41.32
CA HIS A 136 -43.05 19.08 -41.54
C HIS A 136 -44.40 19.82 -41.50
N HIS A 137 -44.50 20.94 -40.76
CA HIS A 137 -45.73 21.72 -40.69
C HIS A 137 -45.94 22.63 -41.93
N ASP A 138 -44.88 23.18 -42.52
CA ASP A 138 -44.99 24.06 -43.70
C ASP A 138 -45.26 23.32 -45.02
N VAL A 139 -44.78 22.08 -45.16
CA VAL A 139 -45.00 21.26 -46.38
C VAL A 139 -46.45 20.77 -46.48
N GLY A 140 -47.12 20.54 -45.33
CA GLY A 140 -48.54 20.19 -45.30
C GLY A 140 -49.47 21.35 -45.68
N ALA A 141 -49.10 22.59 -45.38
CA ALA A 141 -49.91 23.78 -45.67
C ALA A 141 -49.84 24.23 -47.14
N THR A 142 -48.74 23.92 -47.85
CA THR A 142 -48.51 24.36 -49.23
C THR A 142 -49.01 23.39 -50.30
N THR A 143 -49.29 22.14 -49.94
CA THR A 143 -49.80 21.10 -50.88
C THR A 143 -51.33 21.00 -50.91
N GLY A 144 -52.04 21.75 -50.05
CA GLY A 144 -53.50 21.67 -49.87
C GLY A 144 -54.34 22.79 -50.50
N ALA A 145 -53.78 23.59 -51.42
CA ALA A 145 -54.49 24.66 -52.14
C ALA A 145 -54.71 24.31 -53.62
#